data_AF-A0A3Q8AZJ3-F1
#
_entry.id   AF-A0A3Q8AZJ3-F1
#
_cell.length_a   1.000
_cell.length_b   1.000
_cell.length_c   1.000
_cell.angle_alpha   90.00
_cell.angle_beta   90.00
_cell.angle_gamma   90.00
#
_symmetry.space_group_name_H-M   'P 1'
#
loop_
_entity.id
_entity.type
_entity.pdbx_description
1 polymer ?
#
loop_
_entity_poly.entity_id
_entity_poly.type
_entity_poly.pdbx_seq_one_letter_code
_entity_poly.pdbx_strand_id
1 'polypeptide(L)'
;MSEGKQHEAEIKASLLASVQEAISKVDSHFKDKQSDIKKYLSQAQSKNDEILDILNNKIKKAESEKAEFEQKVEELEQQIEVAQEKAESAKSDKENAVKAMEEAIKEKEDAEAEAEKMVKKAEEDAEKKVTAAEAEAEKMVKKAEEDAEKKVTTAEAEAEKNIKKAEEDAEKKVTAAEAEAEKMVKKTEEDAEKNIKKAEEDAEKMVKKAEEDAEKKVSKAQKALEDAQAKADEKVEKAIQDKDDAVKDAEEKVAEALSEKEEAEKDAEKATQEKEDAQKRADEAEKERDNAIKDAETQVANAEKEKDKAIKDAEKKIVDAEKMVKKAEEDAERKIADAEKEKGNVIKDAEKKIADAEKEKENVIKDAEKSVADAKKQISNAEKEKDAALQKQEKAEKSLSDANSRISSLESELSTAKDELANATAMTEKTLTEKAELEEKVAEFEEFWRQHKG
;
A
#
# COMPACT_ATOMS: atom_id res chain seq x y z
N MET A 1 40.95 -142.63 -87.66
CA MET A 1 40.53 -141.21 -87.57
C MET A 1 39.18 -141.17 -86.90
N SER A 2 38.99 -140.27 -85.90
CA SER A 2 37.73 -139.97 -85.20
C SER A 2 37.52 -140.46 -83.76
N GLU A 3 38.34 -141.34 -83.16
CA GLU A 3 38.46 -141.40 -81.68
C GLU A 3 39.00 -140.05 -81.15
N GLY A 4 39.89 -139.40 -81.92
CA GLY A 4 40.28 -138.00 -81.70
C GLY A 4 39.13 -137.00 -81.83
N LYS A 5 38.08 -137.26 -82.64
CA LYS A 5 36.89 -136.38 -82.70
C LYS A 5 35.98 -136.56 -81.48
N GLN A 6 36.00 -137.72 -80.82
CA GLN A 6 35.21 -137.98 -79.61
C GLN A 6 35.89 -137.41 -78.36
N HIS A 7 37.21 -137.54 -78.24
CA HIS A 7 37.98 -136.92 -77.16
C HIS A 7 38.05 -135.39 -77.30
N GLU A 8 38.15 -134.88 -78.53
CA GLU A 8 38.01 -133.44 -78.82
C GLU A 8 36.59 -132.93 -78.53
N ALA A 9 35.54 -133.74 -78.72
CA ALA A 9 34.18 -133.40 -78.33
C ALA A 9 33.98 -133.37 -76.81
N GLU A 10 34.62 -134.27 -76.05
CA GLU A 10 34.60 -134.26 -74.58
C GLU A 10 35.39 -133.10 -73.98
N ILE A 11 36.60 -132.82 -74.49
CA ILE A 11 37.40 -131.66 -74.06
C ILE A 11 36.66 -130.36 -74.39
N LYS A 12 36.01 -130.27 -75.55
CA LYS A 12 35.16 -129.13 -75.92
C LYS A 12 33.92 -129.02 -75.07
N ALA A 13 33.18 -130.11 -74.83
CA ALA A 13 32.02 -130.08 -73.95
C ALA A 13 32.41 -129.68 -72.52
N SER A 14 33.58 -130.12 -72.04
CA SER A 14 34.14 -129.70 -70.75
C SER A 14 34.57 -128.23 -70.74
N LEU A 15 35.17 -127.72 -71.82
CA LEU A 15 35.53 -126.30 -71.96
C LEU A 15 34.28 -125.42 -72.05
N LEU A 16 33.28 -125.84 -72.81
CA LEU A 16 32.01 -125.13 -73.00
C LEU A 16 31.20 -125.13 -71.70
N ALA A 17 31.14 -126.26 -70.99
CA ALA A 17 30.57 -126.35 -69.65
C ALA A 17 31.33 -125.47 -68.64
N SER A 18 32.67 -125.46 -68.70
CA SER A 18 33.49 -124.59 -67.83
C SER A 18 33.29 -123.10 -68.13
N VAL A 19 33.12 -122.73 -69.41
CA VAL A 19 32.82 -121.35 -69.83
C VAL A 19 31.40 -120.97 -69.41
N GLN A 20 30.41 -121.83 -69.62
CA GLN A 20 29.04 -121.61 -69.15
C GLN A 20 28.94 -121.54 -67.61
N GLU A 21 29.72 -122.35 -66.89
CA GLU A 21 29.80 -122.29 -65.43
C GLU A 21 30.49 -121.01 -64.95
N ALA A 22 31.55 -120.56 -65.64
CA ALA A 22 32.20 -119.29 -65.36
C ALA A 22 31.26 -118.10 -65.62
N ILE A 23 30.52 -118.12 -66.74
CA ILE A 23 29.48 -117.13 -67.07
C ILE A 23 28.39 -117.12 -65.99
N SER A 24 27.93 -118.29 -65.54
CA SER A 24 26.90 -118.41 -64.50
C SER A 24 27.39 -117.89 -63.14
N LYS A 25 28.64 -118.16 -62.76
CA LYS A 25 29.25 -117.63 -61.52
C LYS A 25 29.40 -116.11 -61.57
N VAL A 26 29.80 -115.57 -62.73
CA VAL A 26 29.85 -114.12 -62.95
C VAL A 26 28.44 -113.51 -62.87
N ASP A 27 27.42 -114.16 -63.44
CA ASP A 27 26.02 -113.72 -63.41
C ASP A 27 25.44 -113.69 -61.99
N SER A 28 25.71 -114.74 -61.20
CA SER A 28 25.30 -114.80 -59.79
C SER A 28 25.97 -113.70 -58.97
N HIS A 29 27.30 -113.63 -59.01
CA HIS A 29 28.07 -112.64 -58.24
C HIS A 29 27.73 -111.19 -58.64
N PHE A 30 27.36 -110.97 -59.90
CA PHE A 30 26.95 -109.67 -60.39
C PHE A 30 25.54 -109.29 -59.96
N LYS A 31 24.57 -110.21 -60.02
CA LYS A 31 23.23 -110.00 -59.47
C LYS A 31 23.27 -109.74 -57.97
N ASP A 32 24.14 -110.44 -57.25
CA ASP A 32 24.37 -110.22 -55.82
C ASP A 32 24.91 -108.81 -55.57
N LYS A 33 25.95 -108.38 -56.31
CA LYS A 33 26.48 -107.00 -56.21
C LYS A 33 25.46 -105.92 -56.59
N GLN A 34 24.67 -106.12 -57.65
CA GLN A 34 23.63 -105.17 -58.06
C GLN A 34 22.52 -105.06 -57.00
N SER A 35 22.14 -106.20 -56.41
CA SER A 35 21.20 -106.26 -55.28
C SER A 35 21.76 -105.53 -54.05
N ASP A 36 23.02 -105.77 -53.71
CA ASP A 36 23.69 -105.11 -52.58
C ASP A 36 23.78 -103.59 -52.79
N ILE A 37 24.19 -103.13 -53.97
CA ILE A 37 24.26 -101.70 -54.30
C ILE A 37 22.87 -101.04 -54.18
N LYS A 38 21.82 -101.66 -54.73
CA LYS A 38 20.44 -101.15 -54.60
C LYS A 38 20.00 -101.08 -53.14
N LYS A 39 20.34 -102.10 -52.35
CA LYS A 39 20.04 -102.13 -50.91
C LYS A 39 20.77 -101.04 -50.15
N TYR A 40 22.07 -100.86 -50.38
CA TYR A 40 22.86 -99.78 -49.78
C TYR A 40 22.35 -98.40 -50.15
N LEU A 41 21.99 -98.19 -51.43
CA LEU A 41 21.41 -96.93 -51.89
C LEU A 41 20.07 -96.65 -51.20
N SER A 42 19.16 -97.63 -51.16
CA SER A 42 17.87 -97.47 -50.49
C SER A 42 18.04 -97.18 -49.00
N GLN A 43 19.01 -97.82 -48.33
CA GLN A 43 19.35 -97.53 -46.94
C GLN A 43 19.96 -96.13 -46.76
N ALA A 44 20.81 -95.67 -47.66
CA ALA A 44 21.39 -94.34 -47.63
C ALA A 44 20.34 -93.24 -47.89
N GLN A 45 19.43 -93.48 -48.83
CA GLN A 45 18.28 -92.60 -49.11
C GLN A 45 17.36 -92.50 -47.89
N SER A 46 16.95 -93.63 -47.31
CA SER A 46 16.12 -93.64 -46.10
C SER A 46 16.78 -92.88 -44.95
N LYS A 47 18.08 -93.09 -44.73
CA LYS A 47 18.83 -92.35 -43.70
C LYS A 47 18.94 -90.86 -43.99
N ASN A 48 19.13 -90.47 -45.25
CA ASN A 48 19.14 -89.06 -45.63
C ASN A 48 17.77 -88.41 -45.45
N ASP A 49 16.68 -89.09 -45.81
CA ASP A 49 15.32 -88.60 -45.61
C ASP A 49 15.00 -88.43 -44.11
N GLU A 50 15.42 -89.38 -43.27
CA GLU A 50 15.31 -89.27 -41.81
C GLU A 50 16.11 -88.07 -41.26
N ILE A 51 17.35 -87.86 -41.74
CA ILE A 51 18.18 -86.74 -41.31
C ILE A 51 17.58 -85.41 -41.79
N LEU A 52 17.07 -85.35 -43.02
CA LEU A 52 16.40 -84.17 -43.57
C LEU A 52 15.14 -83.82 -42.78
N ASP A 53 14.32 -84.80 -42.39
CA ASP A 53 13.15 -84.56 -41.55
C ASP A 53 13.55 -84.00 -40.17
N ILE A 54 14.59 -84.57 -39.54
CA ILE A 54 15.14 -84.06 -38.28
C ILE A 54 15.64 -82.61 -38.45
N LEU A 55 16.38 -82.32 -39.52
CA LEU A 55 16.93 -80.98 -39.77
C LEU A 55 15.82 -79.97 -40.09
N ASN A 56 14.83 -80.34 -40.90
CA ASN A 56 13.67 -79.49 -41.19
C ASN A 56 12.85 -79.20 -39.94
N ASN A 57 12.66 -80.19 -39.06
CA ASN A 57 11.99 -79.99 -37.77
C ASN A 57 12.81 -79.06 -36.84
N LYS A 58 14.14 -79.17 -36.84
CA LYS A 58 15.02 -78.23 -36.11
C LYS A 58 14.95 -76.81 -36.67
N ILE A 59 14.90 -76.66 -38.00
CA ILE A 59 14.77 -75.35 -38.66
C ILE A 59 13.44 -74.70 -38.28
N LYS A 60 12.31 -75.39 -38.44
CA LYS A 60 10.99 -74.88 -38.04
C LYS A 60 10.96 -74.43 -36.59
N LYS A 61 11.58 -75.21 -35.70
CA LYS A 61 11.67 -74.86 -34.28
C LYS A 61 12.49 -73.59 -34.06
N ALA A 62 13.66 -73.49 -34.69
CA ALA A 62 14.53 -72.33 -34.53
C ALA A 62 13.96 -71.06 -35.20
N GLU A 63 13.21 -71.19 -36.31
CA GLU A 63 12.44 -70.11 -36.92
C GLU A 63 11.33 -69.59 -35.99
N SER A 64 10.59 -70.50 -35.33
CA SER A 64 9.59 -70.14 -34.33
C SER A 64 10.20 -69.43 -33.13
N GLU A 65 11.29 -69.98 -32.57
CA GLU A 65 12.00 -69.37 -31.44
C GLU A 65 12.55 -67.97 -31.81
N LYS A 66 13.10 -67.81 -33.03
CA LYS A 66 13.56 -66.51 -33.53
C LYS A 66 12.41 -65.49 -33.59
N ALA A 67 11.27 -65.85 -34.17
CA ALA A 67 10.12 -64.95 -34.30
C ALA A 67 9.57 -64.53 -32.92
N GLU A 68 9.53 -65.45 -31.95
CA GLU A 68 9.14 -65.13 -30.56
C GLU A 68 10.10 -64.13 -29.91
N PHE A 69 11.42 -64.27 -30.12
CA PHE A 69 12.39 -63.30 -29.58
C PHE A 69 12.33 -61.94 -30.27
N GLU A 70 12.09 -61.89 -31.59
CA GLU A 70 11.86 -60.64 -32.32
C GLU A 70 10.65 -59.88 -31.77
N GLN A 71 9.53 -60.56 -31.58
CA GLN A 71 8.34 -59.97 -30.97
C GLN A 71 8.61 -59.48 -29.54
N LYS A 72 9.35 -60.26 -28.73
CA LYS A 72 9.71 -59.85 -27.37
C LYS A 72 10.61 -58.60 -27.35
N VAL A 73 11.54 -58.47 -28.31
CA VAL A 73 12.40 -57.28 -28.42
C VAL A 73 11.55 -56.06 -28.76
N GLU A 74 10.64 -56.16 -29.73
CA GLU A 74 9.73 -55.06 -30.10
C GLU A 74 8.86 -54.60 -28.92
N GLU A 75 8.30 -55.55 -28.15
CA GLU A 75 7.53 -55.23 -26.94
C GLU A 75 8.38 -54.50 -25.89
N LEU A 76 9.63 -54.94 -25.67
CA LEU A 76 10.52 -54.28 -24.71
C LEU A 76 10.96 -52.89 -25.16
N GLU A 77 11.13 -52.67 -26.47
CA GLU A 77 11.40 -51.33 -27.03
C GLU A 77 10.24 -50.37 -26.78
N GLN A 78 9.00 -50.81 -27.00
CA GLN A 78 7.81 -50.02 -26.68
C GLN A 78 7.70 -49.72 -25.18
N GLN A 79 8.02 -50.69 -24.31
CA GLN A 79 8.04 -50.46 -22.86
C GLN A 79 9.08 -49.42 -22.44
N ILE A 80 10.26 -49.42 -23.07
CA ILE A 80 11.31 -48.42 -22.82
C ILE A 80 10.84 -47.02 -23.25
N GLU A 81 10.24 -46.90 -24.43
CA GLU A 81 9.72 -45.62 -24.95
C GLU A 81 8.67 -45.02 -24.00
N VAL A 82 7.67 -45.81 -23.59
CA VAL A 82 6.64 -45.37 -22.64
C VAL A 82 7.25 -44.94 -21.29
N ALA A 83 8.29 -45.64 -20.82
CA ALA A 83 8.98 -45.27 -19.58
C ALA A 83 9.79 -43.97 -19.75
N GLN A 84 10.38 -43.73 -20.92
CA GLN A 84 11.08 -42.48 -21.24
C GLN A 84 10.10 -41.29 -21.28
N GLU A 85 8.96 -41.43 -21.97
CA GLU A 85 7.93 -40.39 -22.02
C GLU A 85 7.41 -40.02 -20.63
N LYS A 86 7.15 -41.01 -19.76
CA LYS A 86 6.76 -40.77 -18.36
C LYS A 86 7.82 -39.99 -17.59
N ALA A 87 9.10 -40.32 -17.79
CA ALA A 87 10.19 -39.61 -17.15
C ALA A 87 10.33 -38.16 -17.65
N GLU A 88 10.06 -37.90 -18.93
CA GLU A 88 10.06 -36.55 -19.50
C GLU A 88 8.87 -35.71 -19.02
N SER A 89 7.67 -36.29 -19.00
CA SER A 89 6.48 -35.64 -18.44
C SER A 89 6.71 -35.23 -16.99
N ALA A 90 7.22 -36.15 -16.15
CA ALA A 90 7.52 -35.84 -14.75
C ALA A 90 8.55 -34.71 -14.57
N LYS A 91 9.56 -34.63 -15.45
CA LYS A 91 10.52 -33.51 -15.43
C LYS A 91 9.86 -32.18 -15.81
N SER A 92 8.97 -32.20 -16.81
CA SER A 92 8.19 -31.02 -17.22
C SER A 92 7.28 -30.54 -16.09
N ASP A 93 6.58 -31.46 -15.41
CA ASP A 93 5.72 -31.13 -14.26
C ASP A 93 6.52 -30.45 -13.14
N LYS A 94 7.72 -30.95 -12.84
CA LYS A 94 8.65 -30.33 -11.88
C LYS A 94 9.07 -28.93 -12.32
N GLU A 95 9.38 -28.70 -13.59
CA GLU A 95 9.76 -27.37 -14.10
C GLU A 95 8.58 -26.38 -14.02
N ASN A 96 7.38 -26.81 -14.39
CA ASN A 96 6.18 -25.99 -14.32
C ASN A 96 5.83 -25.62 -12.87
N ALA A 97 5.98 -26.55 -11.92
CA ALA A 97 5.80 -26.27 -10.49
C ALA A 97 6.81 -25.25 -9.94
N VAL A 98 8.04 -25.25 -10.45
CA VAL A 98 9.05 -24.23 -10.10
C VAL A 98 8.65 -22.87 -10.66
N LYS A 99 8.24 -22.80 -11.93
CA LYS A 99 7.79 -21.55 -12.58
C LYS A 99 6.57 -20.94 -11.88
N ALA A 100 5.58 -21.76 -11.52
CA ALA A 100 4.40 -21.30 -10.79
C ALA A 100 4.76 -20.67 -9.42
N MET A 101 5.76 -21.23 -8.73
CA MET A 101 6.27 -20.64 -7.48
C MET A 101 6.99 -19.31 -7.73
N GLU A 102 7.77 -19.19 -8.79
CA GLU A 102 8.43 -17.92 -9.15
C GLU A 102 7.42 -16.83 -9.50
N GLU A 103 6.34 -17.18 -10.21
CA GLU A 103 5.22 -16.27 -10.50
C GLU A 103 4.50 -15.83 -9.22
N ALA A 104 4.25 -16.76 -8.29
CA ALA A 104 3.63 -16.43 -7.02
C ALA A 104 4.52 -15.46 -6.19
N ILE A 105 5.85 -15.65 -6.20
CA ILE A 105 6.80 -14.71 -5.56
C ILE A 105 6.68 -13.32 -6.17
N LYS A 106 6.63 -13.24 -7.49
CA LYS A 106 6.47 -11.96 -8.18
C LYS A 106 5.13 -11.28 -7.85
N GLU A 107 4.04 -12.03 -7.81
CA GLU A 107 2.73 -11.50 -7.36
C GLU A 107 2.80 -10.92 -5.94
N LYS A 108 3.56 -11.55 -5.04
CA LYS A 108 3.77 -11.02 -3.68
C LYS A 108 4.52 -9.69 -3.72
N GLU A 109 5.61 -9.60 -4.48
CA GLU A 109 6.39 -8.36 -4.61
C GLU A 109 5.54 -7.21 -5.19
N ASP A 110 4.72 -7.50 -6.21
CA ASP A 110 3.80 -6.54 -6.81
C ASP A 110 2.73 -6.09 -5.79
N ALA A 111 2.18 -7.03 -5.01
CA ALA A 111 1.20 -6.74 -3.96
C ALA A 111 1.80 -5.88 -2.82
N GLU A 112 3.04 -6.15 -2.41
CA GLU A 112 3.77 -5.32 -1.43
C GLU A 112 3.99 -3.90 -1.96
N ALA A 113 4.39 -3.76 -3.23
CA ALA A 113 4.60 -2.46 -3.85
C ALA A 113 3.29 -1.65 -3.99
N GLU A 114 2.18 -2.30 -4.34
CA GLU A 114 0.86 -1.64 -4.38
C GLU A 114 0.38 -1.24 -2.98
N ALA A 115 0.56 -2.11 -1.98
CA ALA A 115 0.19 -1.81 -0.60
C ALA A 115 1.01 -0.65 -0.02
N GLU A 116 2.30 -0.54 -0.35
CA GLU A 116 3.11 0.63 0.02
C GLU A 116 2.64 1.93 -0.63
N LYS A 117 2.23 1.88 -1.90
CA LYS A 117 1.65 3.06 -2.59
C LYS A 117 0.35 3.51 -1.91
N MET A 118 -0.47 2.57 -1.45
CA MET A 118 -1.71 2.88 -0.74
C MET A 118 -1.44 3.65 0.56
N VAL A 119 -0.48 3.20 1.37
CA VAL A 119 -0.08 3.90 2.61
C VAL A 119 0.45 5.30 2.30
N LYS A 120 1.38 5.44 1.33
CA LYS A 120 1.90 6.75 0.93
C LYS A 120 0.81 7.71 0.48
N LYS A 121 -0.16 7.23 -0.29
CA LYS A 121 -1.31 8.06 -0.71
C LYS A 121 -2.17 8.48 0.48
N ALA A 122 -2.38 7.59 1.45
CA ALA A 122 -3.11 7.93 2.67
C ALA A 122 -2.37 8.99 3.51
N GLU A 123 -1.04 8.89 3.62
CA GLU A 123 -0.19 9.90 4.26
C GLU A 123 -0.28 11.26 3.55
N GLU A 124 -0.19 11.30 2.22
CA GLU A 124 -0.32 12.55 1.44
C GLU A 124 -1.72 13.17 1.59
N ASP A 125 -2.78 12.36 1.58
CA ASP A 125 -4.16 12.84 1.74
C ASP A 125 -4.42 13.31 3.18
N ALA A 126 -3.79 12.69 4.17
CA ALA A 126 -3.80 13.09 5.57
C ALA A 126 -3.10 14.46 5.74
N GLU A 127 -1.89 14.62 5.21
CA GLU A 127 -1.13 15.87 5.27
C GLU A 127 -1.91 17.03 4.63
N LYS A 128 -2.48 16.82 3.44
CA LYS A 128 -3.32 17.83 2.78
C LYS A 128 -4.53 18.24 3.62
N LYS A 129 -5.13 17.30 4.36
CA LYS A 129 -6.30 17.59 5.20
C LYS A 129 -5.92 18.39 6.44
N VAL A 130 -4.83 18.04 7.10
CA VAL A 130 -4.32 18.77 8.28
C VAL A 130 -3.91 20.18 7.88
N THR A 131 -3.09 20.33 6.83
CA THR A 131 -2.64 21.64 6.33
C THR A 131 -3.81 22.54 5.90
N ALA A 132 -4.85 21.99 5.27
CA ALA A 132 -6.06 22.74 4.94
C ALA A 132 -6.81 23.21 6.19
N ALA A 133 -6.93 22.37 7.22
CA ALA A 133 -7.57 22.73 8.49
C ALA A 133 -6.75 23.78 9.26
N GLU A 134 -5.42 23.66 9.31
CA GLU A 134 -4.53 24.67 9.90
C GLU A 134 -4.67 26.03 9.22
N ALA A 135 -4.69 26.06 7.88
CA ALA A 135 -4.86 27.31 7.12
C ALA A 135 -6.24 27.94 7.34
N GLU A 136 -7.29 27.14 7.53
CA GLU A 136 -8.63 27.64 7.85
C GLU A 136 -8.72 28.12 9.31
N ALA A 137 -8.08 27.42 10.24
CA ALA A 137 -7.96 27.81 11.64
C ALA A 137 -7.21 29.15 11.78
N GLU A 138 -6.07 29.32 11.09
CA GLU A 138 -5.30 30.56 11.08
C GLU A 138 -6.15 31.74 10.59
N LYS A 139 -6.97 31.54 9.54
CA LYS A 139 -7.91 32.56 9.06
C LYS A 139 -8.98 32.90 10.09
N MET A 140 -9.52 31.91 10.80
CA MET A 140 -10.51 32.14 11.85
C MET A 140 -9.92 32.92 13.03
N VAL A 141 -8.69 32.59 13.44
CA VAL A 141 -7.97 33.28 14.51
C VAL A 141 -7.71 34.73 14.12
N LYS A 142 -7.11 34.99 12.95
CA LYS A 142 -6.87 36.36 12.47
C LYS A 142 -8.15 37.20 12.43
N LYS A 143 -9.24 36.62 11.91
CA LYS A 143 -10.54 37.31 11.89
C LYS A 143 -11.08 37.58 13.29
N ALA A 144 -10.90 36.64 14.22
CA ALA A 144 -11.31 36.82 15.61
C ALA A 144 -10.53 37.94 16.30
N GLU A 145 -9.22 38.00 16.08
CA GLU A 145 -8.33 39.06 16.57
C GLU A 145 -8.71 40.43 16.00
N GLU A 146 -8.90 40.54 14.67
CA GLU A 146 -9.35 41.78 14.03
C GLU A 146 -10.73 42.24 14.52
N ASP A 147 -11.68 41.31 14.68
CA ASP A 147 -13.02 41.62 15.21
C ASP A 147 -12.93 42.11 16.67
N ALA A 148 -12.07 41.49 17.48
CA ALA A 148 -11.86 41.89 18.87
C ALA A 148 -11.18 43.26 18.96
N GLU A 149 -10.10 43.49 18.21
CA GLU A 149 -9.38 44.77 18.16
C GLU A 149 -10.32 45.91 17.75
N LYS A 150 -11.15 45.72 16.72
CA LYS A 150 -12.15 46.73 16.32
C LYS A 150 -13.16 47.04 17.43
N LYS A 151 -13.65 46.02 18.14
CA LYS A 151 -14.58 46.22 19.26
C LYS A 151 -13.89 46.94 20.43
N VAL A 152 -12.67 46.55 20.79
CA VAL A 152 -11.90 47.18 21.87
C VAL A 152 -11.62 48.64 21.54
N THR A 153 -11.08 48.93 20.36
CA THR A 153 -10.78 50.31 19.94
C THR A 153 -12.02 51.19 19.88
N THR A 154 -13.17 50.64 19.45
CA THR A 154 -14.45 51.37 19.47
C THR A 154 -14.90 51.66 20.90
N ALA A 155 -14.83 50.67 21.80
CA ALA A 155 -15.22 50.86 23.19
C ALA A 155 -14.30 51.86 23.92
N GLU A 156 -13.00 51.81 23.66
CA GLU A 156 -12.02 52.77 24.19
C GLU A 156 -12.27 54.18 23.66
N ALA A 157 -12.53 54.34 22.36
CA ALA A 157 -12.84 55.64 21.76
C ALA A 157 -14.16 56.24 22.28
N GLU A 158 -15.19 55.41 22.48
CA GLU A 158 -16.44 55.83 23.11
C GLU A 158 -16.22 56.26 24.56
N ALA A 159 -15.46 55.48 25.34
CA ALA A 159 -15.11 55.82 26.71
C ALA A 159 -14.34 57.15 26.79
N GLU A 160 -13.31 57.34 25.96
CA GLU A 160 -12.51 58.57 25.92
C GLU A 160 -13.36 59.79 25.53
N LYS A 161 -14.21 59.65 24.51
CA LYS A 161 -15.13 60.70 24.10
C LYS A 161 -16.09 61.10 25.22
N ASN A 162 -16.61 60.12 25.94
CA ASN A 162 -17.56 60.35 27.02
C ASN A 162 -16.89 60.99 28.24
N ILE A 163 -15.65 60.57 28.58
CA ILE A 163 -14.83 61.21 29.61
C ILE A 163 -14.58 62.68 29.26
N LYS A 164 -14.08 62.96 28.06
CA LYS A 164 -13.84 64.35 27.62
C LYS A 164 -15.10 65.21 27.68
N LYS A 165 -16.24 64.66 27.25
CA LYS A 165 -17.51 65.38 27.32
C LYS A 165 -17.92 65.66 28.77
N ALA A 166 -17.77 64.69 29.67
CA ALA A 166 -18.07 64.87 31.08
C ALA A 166 -17.14 65.90 31.73
N GLU A 167 -15.84 65.88 31.40
CA GLU A 167 -14.84 66.85 31.86
C GLU A 167 -15.17 68.27 31.36
N GLU A 168 -15.46 68.44 30.07
CA GLU A 168 -15.84 69.74 29.51
C GLU A 168 -17.15 70.28 30.10
N ASP A 169 -18.16 69.43 30.27
CA ASP A 169 -19.45 69.82 30.84
C ASP A 169 -19.29 70.20 32.31
N ALA A 170 -18.43 69.49 33.06
CA ALA A 170 -18.08 69.84 34.44
C ALA A 170 -17.32 71.16 34.51
N GLU A 171 -16.29 71.36 33.68
CA GLU A 171 -15.46 72.56 33.68
C GLU A 171 -16.26 73.82 33.32
N LYS A 172 -17.12 73.75 32.27
CA LYS A 172 -18.00 74.85 31.87
C LYS A 172 -18.95 75.26 32.99
N LYS A 173 -19.46 74.29 33.76
CA LYS A 173 -20.38 74.57 34.86
C LYS A 173 -19.67 75.16 36.08
N VAL A 174 -18.51 74.63 36.45
CA VAL A 174 -17.70 75.17 37.56
C VAL A 174 -17.27 76.60 37.24
N THR A 175 -16.72 76.85 36.04
CA THR A 175 -16.30 78.19 35.64
C THR A 175 -17.47 79.18 35.57
N ALA A 176 -18.65 78.76 35.11
CA ALA A 176 -19.85 79.59 35.15
C ALA A 176 -20.26 79.94 36.59
N ALA A 177 -20.25 78.95 37.50
CA ALA A 177 -20.57 79.16 38.91
C ALA A 177 -19.55 80.08 39.60
N GLU A 178 -18.26 79.88 39.36
CA GLU A 178 -17.18 80.74 39.89
C GLU A 178 -17.30 82.18 39.38
N ALA A 179 -17.57 82.38 38.08
CA ALA A 179 -17.72 83.70 37.49
C ALA A 179 -18.96 84.45 38.01
N GLU A 180 -20.07 83.75 38.24
CA GLU A 180 -21.26 84.33 38.86
C GLU A 180 -21.02 84.67 40.33
N ALA A 181 -20.35 83.78 41.09
CA ALA A 181 -19.97 84.04 42.46
C ALA A 181 -19.03 85.25 42.57
N GLU A 182 -18.00 85.35 41.73
CA GLU A 182 -17.06 86.48 41.72
C GLU A 182 -17.77 87.81 41.38
N LYS A 183 -18.68 87.79 40.41
CA LYS A 183 -19.51 88.98 40.08
C LYS A 183 -20.37 89.41 41.25
N MET A 184 -20.97 88.46 41.96
CA MET A 184 -21.81 88.76 43.12
C MET A 184 -20.96 89.39 44.22
N VAL A 185 -19.83 88.78 44.57
CA VAL A 185 -18.89 89.30 45.58
C VAL A 185 -18.40 90.71 45.23
N LYS A 186 -17.92 90.93 43.99
CA LYS A 186 -17.45 92.26 43.56
C LYS A 186 -18.54 93.33 43.65
N LYS A 187 -19.76 92.99 43.24
CA LYS A 187 -20.88 93.92 43.34
C LYS A 187 -21.18 94.27 44.81
N THR A 188 -21.15 93.27 45.69
CA THR A 188 -21.33 93.49 47.13
C THR A 188 -20.21 94.36 47.71
N GLU A 189 -18.95 94.15 47.31
CA GLU A 189 -17.81 94.98 47.75
C GLU A 189 -17.93 96.43 47.25
N GLU A 190 -18.30 96.64 45.99
CA GLU A 190 -18.51 97.98 45.41
C GLU A 190 -19.66 98.73 46.08
N ASP A 191 -20.77 98.04 46.34
CA ASP A 191 -21.94 98.63 47.02
C ASP A 191 -21.58 98.97 48.48
N ALA A 192 -20.82 98.10 49.16
CA ALA A 192 -20.30 98.38 50.51
C ALA A 192 -19.34 99.58 50.52
N GLU A 193 -18.41 99.69 49.57
CA GLU A 193 -17.45 100.80 49.50
C GLU A 193 -18.14 102.14 49.21
N LYS A 194 -19.14 102.15 48.31
CA LYS A 194 -19.96 103.35 48.05
C LYS A 194 -20.71 103.81 49.30
N ASN A 195 -21.29 102.87 50.03
CA ASN A 195 -22.03 103.19 51.24
C ASN A 195 -21.11 103.73 52.34
N ILE A 196 -19.91 103.14 52.52
CA ILE A 196 -18.90 103.65 53.45
C ILE A 196 -18.47 105.08 53.07
N LYS A 197 -18.14 105.33 51.79
CA LYS A 197 -17.76 106.67 51.33
C LYS A 197 -18.87 107.71 51.53
N LYS A 198 -20.12 107.33 51.24
CA LYS A 198 -21.26 108.22 51.48
C LYS A 198 -21.40 108.55 52.96
N ALA A 199 -21.26 107.55 53.83
CA ALA A 199 -21.27 107.75 55.28
C ALA A 199 -20.11 108.64 55.76
N GLU A 200 -18.91 108.50 55.18
CA GLU A 200 -17.76 109.35 55.48
C GLU A 200 -17.96 110.80 55.01
N GLU A 201 -18.47 111.02 53.80
CA GLU A 201 -18.76 112.36 53.27
C GLU A 201 -19.85 113.07 54.07
N ASP A 202 -20.89 112.35 54.47
CA ASP A 202 -21.98 112.92 55.27
C ASP A 202 -21.51 113.20 56.70
N ALA A 203 -20.65 112.36 57.28
CA ALA A 203 -19.95 112.67 58.52
C ALA A 203 -19.05 113.92 58.40
N GLU A 204 -18.32 114.08 57.29
CA GLU A 204 -17.45 115.24 57.06
C GLU A 204 -18.26 116.54 56.86
N LYS A 205 -19.41 116.48 56.18
CA LYS A 205 -20.37 117.60 56.10
C LYS A 205 -20.95 117.95 57.47
N MET A 206 -21.28 116.94 58.28
CA MET A 206 -21.74 117.17 59.64
C MET A 206 -20.66 117.84 60.50
N VAL A 207 -19.40 117.43 60.38
CA VAL A 207 -18.27 118.05 61.07
C VAL A 207 -18.06 119.50 60.60
N LYS A 208 -18.03 119.77 59.29
CA LYS A 208 -17.93 121.15 58.76
C LYS A 208 -19.08 122.05 59.23
N LYS A 209 -20.31 121.53 59.22
CA LYS A 209 -21.48 122.28 59.70
C LYS A 209 -21.38 122.56 61.20
N ALA A 210 -20.86 121.61 61.99
CA ALA A 210 -20.58 121.82 63.40
C ALA A 210 -19.45 122.84 63.64
N GLU A 211 -18.42 122.87 62.79
CA GLU A 211 -17.34 123.87 62.83
C GLU A 211 -17.84 125.28 62.45
N GLU A 212 -18.65 125.42 61.40
CA GLU A 212 -19.27 126.70 61.02
C GLU A 212 -20.24 127.24 62.09
N ASP A 213 -21.00 126.36 62.74
CA ASP A 213 -21.89 126.72 63.84
C ASP A 213 -21.10 127.06 65.12
N ALA A 214 -19.93 126.46 65.33
CA ALA A 214 -18.98 126.86 66.37
C ALA A 214 -18.35 128.24 66.06
N GLU A 215 -17.98 128.52 64.81
CA GLU A 215 -17.45 129.82 64.36
C GLU A 215 -18.49 130.94 64.52
N LYS A 216 -19.76 130.68 64.21
CA LYS A 216 -20.88 131.62 64.47
C LYS A 216 -21.09 131.87 65.97
N LYS A 217 -20.86 130.87 66.83
CA LYS A 217 -20.92 131.05 68.29
C LYS A 217 -19.71 131.84 68.81
N VAL A 218 -18.53 131.69 68.21
CA VAL A 218 -17.31 132.47 68.55
C VAL A 218 -17.42 133.93 68.06
N SER A 219 -17.99 134.17 66.87
CA SER A 219 -18.29 135.51 66.34
C SER A 219 -19.30 136.27 67.22
N LYS A 220 -20.32 135.56 67.73
CA LYS A 220 -21.26 136.12 68.73
C LYS A 220 -20.61 136.36 70.10
N ALA A 221 -19.59 135.58 70.48
CA ALA A 221 -18.81 135.80 71.70
C ALA A 221 -17.83 137.00 71.59
N GLN A 222 -17.28 137.29 70.40
CA GLN A 222 -16.42 138.45 70.17
C GLN A 222 -17.16 139.80 70.17
N LYS A 223 -18.41 139.83 69.68
CA LYS A 223 -19.29 141.02 69.81
C LYS A 223 -19.73 141.28 71.26
N ALA A 224 -19.74 140.28 72.12
CA ALA A 224 -20.08 140.41 73.53
C ALA A 224 -18.95 141.03 74.38
N LEU A 225 -17.76 141.28 73.83
CA LEU A 225 -16.61 141.84 74.54
C LEU A 225 -16.54 143.38 74.52
N GLU A 226 -17.18 144.06 73.55
CA GLU A 226 -17.17 145.54 73.44
C GLU A 226 -18.32 146.22 74.21
N ASP A 227 -19.45 145.54 74.42
CA ASP A 227 -20.63 146.11 75.12
C ASP A 227 -20.60 145.88 76.66
N ALA A 228 -19.59 145.18 77.18
CA ALA A 228 -19.47 144.79 78.59
C ALA A 228 -18.78 145.84 79.50
N GLN A 229 -18.90 147.14 79.18
CA GLN A 229 -18.41 148.24 80.04
C GLN A 229 -19.47 149.30 80.37
N ALA A 230 -20.74 148.92 80.39
CA ALA A 230 -21.78 149.68 81.10
C ALA A 230 -22.90 148.76 81.62
N LYS A 231 -22.60 148.04 82.72
CA LYS A 231 -23.55 147.52 83.74
C LYS A 231 -24.47 146.36 83.27
N ALA A 232 -24.44 145.12 83.78
CA ALA A 232 -24.24 144.63 85.17
C ALA A 232 -25.01 145.52 86.17
N ASP A 233 -26.27 145.26 86.53
CA ASP A 233 -26.99 144.02 86.80
C ASP A 233 -28.48 144.28 86.48
N GLU A 234 -29.23 143.39 85.82
CA GLU A 234 -29.99 142.35 86.50
C GLU A 234 -30.43 141.31 85.45
N LYS A 235 -29.74 140.18 85.43
CA LYS A 235 -30.12 138.98 84.69
C LYS A 235 -31.31 138.34 85.39
N VAL A 236 -32.28 137.86 84.62
CA VAL A 236 -32.87 136.50 84.62
C VAL A 236 -34.25 136.58 83.95
N GLU A 237 -34.30 136.42 82.63
CA GLU A 237 -35.50 135.87 81.94
C GLU A 237 -35.26 135.34 80.51
N LYS A 238 -34.04 135.39 79.97
CA LYS A 238 -33.71 134.91 78.62
C LYS A 238 -32.94 133.58 78.58
N ALA A 239 -33.05 132.78 79.64
CA ALA A 239 -32.30 131.53 79.82
C ALA A 239 -33.16 130.26 79.71
N ILE A 240 -34.43 130.35 79.28
CA ILE A 240 -35.34 129.18 79.20
C ILE A 240 -35.91 128.97 77.77
N GLN A 241 -35.27 129.51 76.73
CA GLN A 241 -35.64 129.17 75.33
C GLN A 241 -34.49 128.59 74.50
N ASP A 242 -33.23 128.74 74.90
CA ASP A 242 -32.06 128.26 74.12
C ASP A 242 -31.65 126.80 74.40
N LYS A 243 -32.44 126.04 75.19
CA LYS A 243 -32.14 124.63 75.52
C LYS A 243 -33.02 123.61 74.79
N ASP A 244 -34.26 123.96 74.46
CA ASP A 244 -35.21 123.01 73.87
C ASP A 244 -35.01 122.84 72.35
N ASP A 245 -34.53 123.87 71.63
CA ASP A 245 -34.25 123.76 70.19
C ASP A 245 -32.92 123.02 69.88
N ALA A 246 -31.94 123.06 70.79
CA ALA A 246 -30.65 122.39 70.60
C ALA A 246 -30.67 120.89 70.93
N VAL A 247 -31.61 120.44 71.77
CA VAL A 247 -31.81 119.01 72.10
C VAL A 247 -32.68 118.34 71.02
N LYS A 248 -33.68 119.03 70.49
CA LYS A 248 -34.54 118.50 69.41
C LYS A 248 -33.78 118.30 68.09
N ASP A 249 -32.89 119.22 67.72
CA ASP A 249 -32.06 119.14 66.52
C ASP A 249 -30.94 118.07 66.64
N ALA A 250 -30.53 117.73 67.87
CA ALA A 250 -29.59 116.64 68.15
C ALA A 250 -30.30 115.27 68.21
N GLU A 251 -31.52 115.22 68.73
CA GLU A 251 -32.36 114.01 68.74
C GLU A 251 -32.83 113.62 67.33
N GLU A 252 -33.14 114.59 66.46
CA GLU A 252 -33.50 114.33 65.05
C GLU A 252 -32.28 113.83 64.24
N LYS A 253 -31.07 114.33 64.52
CA LYS A 253 -29.79 113.86 63.91
C LYS A 253 -29.33 112.50 64.42
N VAL A 254 -29.55 112.18 65.69
CA VAL A 254 -29.28 110.85 66.23
C VAL A 254 -30.31 109.84 65.70
N ALA A 255 -31.57 110.24 65.51
CA ALA A 255 -32.58 109.40 64.87
C ALA A 255 -32.28 109.13 63.39
N GLU A 256 -31.80 110.12 62.63
CA GLU A 256 -31.38 109.95 61.23
C GLU A 256 -30.13 109.06 61.12
N ALA A 257 -29.11 109.27 61.97
CA ALA A 257 -27.92 108.41 62.02
C ALA A 257 -28.21 106.98 62.52
N LEU A 258 -29.20 106.79 63.41
CA LEU A 258 -29.63 105.46 63.84
C LEU A 258 -30.46 104.76 62.75
N SER A 259 -31.30 105.49 62.01
CA SER A 259 -32.03 104.96 60.84
C SER A 259 -31.08 104.53 59.72
N GLU A 260 -30.03 105.31 59.43
CA GLU A 260 -29.02 104.97 58.41
C GLU A 260 -28.10 103.82 58.85
N LYS A 261 -27.78 103.72 60.15
CA LYS A 261 -27.06 102.55 60.68
C LYS A 261 -27.92 101.28 60.60
N GLU A 262 -29.22 101.38 60.86
CA GLU A 262 -30.15 100.25 60.77
C GLU A 262 -30.37 99.82 59.30
N GLU A 263 -30.31 100.76 58.35
CA GLU A 263 -30.30 100.48 56.92
C GLU A 263 -28.98 99.82 56.47
N ALA A 264 -27.84 100.28 56.98
CA ALA A 264 -26.53 99.66 56.75
C ALA A 264 -26.39 98.26 57.40
N GLU A 265 -26.99 98.02 58.57
CA GLU A 265 -27.06 96.69 59.20
C GLU A 265 -27.95 95.74 58.38
N LYS A 266 -29.08 96.21 57.84
CA LYS A 266 -29.91 95.41 56.92
C LYS A 266 -29.20 95.08 55.62
N ASP A 267 -28.43 96.01 55.06
CA ASP A 267 -27.65 95.75 53.84
C ASP A 267 -26.47 94.80 54.11
N ALA A 268 -25.83 94.87 55.29
CA ALA A 268 -24.81 93.90 55.70
C ALA A 268 -25.39 92.50 55.98
N GLU A 269 -26.59 92.42 56.56
CA GLU A 269 -27.32 91.17 56.74
C GLU A 269 -27.73 90.57 55.38
N LYS A 270 -28.14 91.40 54.42
CA LYS A 270 -28.39 90.99 53.05
C LYS A 270 -27.11 90.51 52.34
N ALA A 271 -25.98 91.19 52.52
CA ALA A 271 -24.69 90.78 51.97
C ALA A 271 -24.20 89.43 52.53
N THR A 272 -24.43 89.18 53.81
CA THR A 272 -24.09 87.88 54.43
C THR A 272 -25.02 86.77 53.93
N GLN A 273 -26.30 87.07 53.73
CA GLN A 273 -27.25 86.12 53.14
C GLN A 273 -26.93 85.81 51.66
N GLU A 274 -26.54 86.81 50.86
CA GLU A 274 -26.09 86.61 49.48
C GLU A 274 -24.82 85.74 49.40
N LYS A 275 -23.91 85.86 50.37
CA LYS A 275 -22.71 85.01 50.48
C LYS A 275 -23.05 83.56 50.85
N GLU A 276 -23.97 83.32 51.79
CA GLU A 276 -24.46 81.97 52.09
C GLU A 276 -25.15 81.32 50.89
N ASP A 277 -25.92 82.10 50.13
CA ASP A 277 -26.58 81.66 48.92
C ASP A 277 -25.59 81.37 47.78
N ALA A 278 -24.44 82.05 47.73
CA ALA A 278 -23.33 81.72 46.83
C ALA A 278 -22.62 80.41 47.26
N GLN A 279 -22.43 80.21 48.56
CA GLN A 279 -21.84 78.98 49.11
C GLN A 279 -22.71 77.75 48.80
N LYS A 280 -24.04 77.85 49.00
CA LYS A 280 -24.97 76.76 48.65
C LYS A 280 -24.94 76.42 47.16
N ARG A 281 -24.83 77.42 46.29
CA ARG A 281 -24.71 77.19 44.84
C ARG A 281 -23.39 76.51 44.47
N ALA A 282 -22.30 76.81 45.18
CA ALA A 282 -21.04 76.10 45.00
C ALA A 282 -21.15 74.62 45.44
N ASP A 283 -21.78 74.35 46.58
CA ASP A 283 -22.01 72.98 47.06
C ASP A 283 -22.94 72.18 46.13
N GLU A 284 -23.95 72.83 45.54
CA GLU A 284 -24.81 72.23 44.50
C GLU A 284 -24.05 71.92 43.21
N ALA A 285 -23.17 72.82 42.77
CA ALA A 285 -22.30 72.59 41.61
C ALA A 285 -21.33 71.42 41.85
N GLU A 286 -20.81 71.27 43.07
CA GLU A 286 -19.94 70.15 43.43
C GLU A 286 -20.69 68.81 43.42
N LYS A 287 -21.93 68.77 43.94
CA LYS A 287 -22.80 67.59 43.82
C LYS A 287 -23.13 67.21 42.38
N GLU A 288 -23.40 68.19 41.52
CA GLU A 288 -23.63 67.92 40.10
C GLU A 288 -22.37 67.37 39.40
N ARG A 289 -21.18 67.88 39.76
CA ARG A 289 -19.90 67.33 39.29
C ARG A 289 -19.74 65.88 39.70
N ASP A 290 -20.00 65.55 40.96
CA ASP A 290 -19.89 64.18 41.47
C ASP A 290 -20.88 63.22 40.78
N ASN A 291 -22.07 63.70 40.41
CA ASN A 291 -23.02 62.94 39.60
C ASN A 291 -22.50 62.72 38.17
N ALA A 292 -21.91 63.74 37.54
CA ALA A 292 -21.31 63.62 36.21
C ALA A 292 -20.12 62.62 36.21
N ILE A 293 -19.31 62.63 37.27
CA ILE A 293 -18.24 61.64 37.47
C ILE A 293 -18.82 60.23 37.58
N LYS A 294 -19.90 60.03 38.35
CA LYS A 294 -20.58 58.74 38.46
C LYS A 294 -21.14 58.22 37.14
N ASP A 295 -21.69 59.11 36.32
CA ASP A 295 -22.18 58.75 34.99
C ASP A 295 -21.01 58.33 34.08
N ALA A 296 -19.87 59.02 34.16
CA ALA A 296 -18.65 58.63 33.46
C ALA A 296 -18.12 57.27 33.94
N GLU A 297 -18.06 57.02 35.26
CA GLU A 297 -17.68 55.73 35.84
C GLU A 297 -18.58 54.59 35.34
N THR A 298 -19.90 54.83 35.27
CA THR A 298 -20.86 53.84 34.77
C THR A 298 -20.62 53.52 33.28
N GLN A 299 -20.29 54.54 32.48
CA GLN A 299 -20.01 54.35 31.06
C GLN A 299 -18.68 53.62 30.83
N VAL A 300 -17.64 53.92 31.62
CA VAL A 300 -16.36 53.18 31.61
C VAL A 300 -16.59 51.72 31.96
N ALA A 301 -17.37 51.43 33.02
CA ALA A 301 -17.70 50.06 33.40
C ALA A 301 -18.47 49.29 32.31
N ASN A 302 -19.29 49.98 31.50
CA ASN A 302 -19.96 49.36 30.35
C ASN A 302 -18.99 49.09 29.20
N ALA A 303 -18.04 49.99 28.93
CA ALA A 303 -16.99 49.79 27.94
C ALA A 303 -16.08 48.60 28.31
N GLU A 304 -15.73 48.46 29.59
CA GLU A 304 -14.97 47.31 30.11
C GLU A 304 -15.72 45.98 29.90
N LYS A 305 -17.04 45.96 30.14
CA LYS A 305 -17.85 44.75 29.89
C LYS A 305 -17.89 44.37 28.41
N GLU A 306 -18.01 45.33 27.50
CA GLU A 306 -18.01 45.07 26.07
C GLU A 306 -16.63 44.59 25.59
N LYS A 307 -15.54 45.13 26.17
CA LYS A 307 -14.18 44.62 25.95
C LYS A 307 -14.03 43.17 26.39
N ASP A 308 -14.45 42.83 27.61
CA ASP A 308 -14.40 41.46 28.13
C ASP A 308 -15.22 40.48 27.28
N LYS A 309 -16.38 40.93 26.78
CA LYS A 309 -17.22 40.13 25.89
C LYS A 309 -16.54 39.91 24.54
N ALA A 310 -15.91 40.94 23.97
CA ALA A 310 -15.15 40.82 22.73
C ALA A 310 -13.98 39.82 22.85
N ILE A 311 -13.26 39.86 23.98
CA ILE A 311 -12.18 38.91 24.28
C ILE A 311 -12.73 37.49 24.37
N LYS A 312 -13.81 37.26 25.13
CA LYS A 312 -14.43 35.93 25.25
C LYS A 312 -14.95 35.37 23.93
N ASP A 313 -15.53 36.23 23.08
CA ASP A 313 -15.97 35.84 21.74
C ASP A 313 -14.78 35.38 20.87
N ALA A 314 -13.63 36.07 20.98
CA ALA A 314 -12.41 35.70 20.27
C ALA A 314 -11.80 34.40 20.81
N GLU A 315 -11.69 34.25 22.13
CA GLU A 315 -11.23 33.02 22.78
C GLU A 315 -12.06 31.82 22.33
N LYS A 316 -13.39 31.95 22.26
CA LYS A 316 -14.26 30.87 21.78
C LYS A 316 -13.97 30.49 20.33
N LYS A 317 -13.75 31.46 19.45
CA LYS A 317 -13.39 31.20 18.04
C LYS A 317 -12.02 30.51 17.92
N ILE A 318 -11.05 30.89 18.76
CA ILE A 318 -9.74 30.21 18.83
C ILE A 318 -9.92 28.75 19.25
N VAL A 319 -10.69 28.49 20.30
CA VAL A 319 -11.00 27.11 20.77
C VAL A 319 -11.71 26.29 19.68
N ASP A 320 -12.62 26.89 18.93
CA ASP A 320 -13.30 26.20 17.83
C ASP A 320 -12.35 25.89 16.66
N ALA A 321 -11.39 26.79 16.37
CA ALA A 321 -10.34 26.58 15.39
C ALA A 321 -9.37 25.44 15.82
N GLU A 322 -8.96 25.40 17.09
CA GLU A 322 -8.15 24.31 17.66
C GLU A 322 -8.85 22.95 17.55
N LYS A 323 -10.15 22.88 17.88
CA LYS A 323 -10.94 21.65 17.74
C LYS A 323 -11.03 21.17 16.30
N MET A 324 -11.09 22.10 15.34
CA MET A 324 -11.14 21.76 13.92
C MET A 324 -9.83 21.12 13.45
N VAL A 325 -8.68 21.69 13.83
CA VAL A 325 -7.36 21.12 13.55
C VAL A 325 -7.25 19.73 14.20
N LYS A 326 -7.57 19.62 15.49
CA LYS A 326 -7.54 18.34 16.20
C LYS A 326 -8.39 17.26 15.53
N LYS A 327 -9.60 17.61 15.08
CA LYS A 327 -10.45 16.66 14.35
C LYS A 327 -9.84 16.25 13.01
N ALA A 328 -9.17 17.17 12.31
CA ALA A 328 -8.47 16.86 11.08
C ALA A 328 -7.28 15.91 11.32
N GLU A 329 -6.52 16.10 12.40
CA GLU A 329 -5.46 15.20 12.86
C GLU A 329 -6.00 13.80 13.20
N GLU A 330 -7.06 13.70 14.02
CA GLU A 330 -7.67 12.41 14.36
C GLU A 330 -8.19 11.66 13.12
N ASP A 331 -8.79 12.37 12.17
CA ASP A 331 -9.25 11.77 10.91
C ASP A 331 -8.08 11.35 10.01
N ALA A 332 -6.97 12.10 10.02
CA ALA A 332 -5.73 11.78 9.30
C ALA A 332 -5.09 10.50 9.87
N GLU A 333 -4.94 10.41 11.20
CA GLU A 333 -4.44 9.23 11.89
C GLU A 333 -5.28 7.99 11.57
N ARG A 334 -6.61 8.12 11.59
CA ARG A 334 -7.51 7.00 11.23
C ARG A 334 -7.31 6.53 9.80
N LYS A 335 -7.19 7.45 8.83
CA LYS A 335 -6.94 7.09 7.42
C LYS A 335 -5.63 6.34 7.24
N ILE A 336 -4.57 6.78 7.91
CA ILE A 336 -3.27 6.11 7.86
C ILE A 336 -3.38 4.71 8.50
N ALA A 337 -4.01 4.60 9.67
CA ALA A 337 -4.20 3.32 10.34
C ALA A 337 -5.05 2.32 9.51
N ASP A 338 -6.09 2.80 8.84
CA ASP A 338 -6.92 1.97 7.95
C ASP A 338 -6.09 1.47 6.75
N ALA A 339 -5.27 2.33 6.15
CA ALA A 339 -4.38 1.96 5.05
C ALA A 339 -3.28 0.97 5.49
N GLU A 340 -2.70 1.14 6.68
CA GLU A 340 -1.74 0.19 7.26
C GLU A 340 -2.37 -1.17 7.52
N LYS A 341 -3.62 -1.19 8.01
CA LYS A 341 -4.38 -2.42 8.22
C LYS A 341 -4.67 -3.12 6.90
N GLU A 342 -5.05 -2.38 5.86
CA GLU A 342 -5.28 -2.91 4.52
C GLU A 342 -3.99 -3.47 3.91
N LYS A 343 -2.86 -2.74 4.03
CA LYS A 343 -1.52 -3.24 3.69
C LYS A 343 -1.22 -4.56 4.39
N GLY A 344 -1.46 -4.65 5.69
CA GLY A 344 -1.26 -5.87 6.46
C GLY A 344 -2.11 -7.06 5.98
N ASN A 345 -3.34 -6.82 5.50
CA ASN A 345 -4.20 -7.87 4.95
C ASN A 345 -3.71 -8.34 3.57
N VAL A 346 -3.35 -7.42 2.68
CA VAL A 346 -2.82 -7.73 1.35
C VAL A 346 -1.55 -8.58 1.46
N ILE A 347 -0.63 -8.20 2.35
CA ILE A 347 0.60 -8.96 2.59
C ILE A 347 0.29 -10.37 3.11
N LYS A 348 -0.63 -10.52 4.08
CA LYS A 348 -1.02 -11.83 4.60
C LYS A 348 -1.64 -12.73 3.53
N ASP A 349 -2.49 -12.18 2.68
CA ASP A 349 -3.10 -12.95 1.59
C ASP A 349 -2.05 -13.40 0.57
N ALA A 350 -1.08 -12.53 0.25
CA ALA A 350 0.06 -12.90 -0.61
C ALA A 350 0.95 -13.96 0.03
N GLU A 351 1.29 -13.83 1.32
CA GLU A 351 2.05 -14.84 2.07
C GLU A 351 1.34 -16.19 2.12
N LYS A 352 0.01 -16.19 2.26
CA LYS A 352 -0.78 -17.43 2.23
C LYS A 352 -0.72 -18.10 0.86
N LYS A 353 -0.88 -17.33 -0.23
CA LYS A 353 -0.73 -17.87 -1.60
C LYS A 353 0.65 -18.48 -1.83
N ILE A 354 1.70 -17.83 -1.33
CA ILE A 354 3.06 -18.36 -1.36
C ILE A 354 3.15 -19.69 -0.62
N ALA A 355 2.66 -19.76 0.60
CA ALA A 355 2.71 -21.00 1.38
C ALA A 355 1.95 -22.16 0.71
N ASP A 356 0.80 -21.86 0.10
CA ASP A 356 0.02 -22.84 -0.67
C ASP A 356 0.80 -23.30 -1.92
N ALA A 357 1.43 -22.38 -2.66
CA ALA A 357 2.27 -22.68 -3.82
C ALA A 357 3.54 -23.47 -3.46
N GLU A 358 4.19 -23.17 -2.33
CA GLU A 358 5.34 -23.93 -1.83
C GLU A 358 4.98 -25.38 -1.55
N LYS A 359 3.83 -25.58 -0.89
CA LYS A 359 3.33 -26.92 -0.55
C LYS A 359 2.96 -27.71 -1.81
N GLU A 360 2.32 -27.06 -2.78
CA GLU A 360 1.99 -27.69 -4.06
C GLU A 360 3.26 -28.07 -4.83
N LYS A 361 4.22 -27.14 -4.95
CA LYS A 361 5.53 -27.39 -5.55
C LYS A 361 6.25 -28.55 -4.88
N GLU A 362 6.28 -28.61 -3.55
CA GLU A 362 6.92 -29.70 -2.81
C GLU A 362 6.29 -31.06 -3.14
N ASN A 363 4.97 -31.14 -3.21
CA ASN A 363 4.26 -32.37 -3.55
C ASN A 363 4.53 -32.80 -4.99
N VAL A 364 4.43 -31.89 -5.96
CA VAL A 364 4.70 -32.18 -7.37
C VAL A 364 6.14 -32.63 -7.58
N ILE A 365 7.11 -31.98 -6.91
CA ILE A 365 8.52 -32.39 -6.99
C ILE A 365 8.71 -33.80 -6.43
N LYS A 366 8.13 -34.13 -5.28
CA LYS A 366 8.22 -35.48 -4.69
C LYS A 366 7.65 -36.54 -5.62
N ASP A 367 6.48 -36.29 -6.20
CA ASP A 367 5.82 -37.23 -7.12
C ASP A 367 6.60 -37.38 -8.43
N ALA A 368 7.11 -36.28 -8.99
CA ALA A 368 7.96 -36.28 -10.17
C ALA A 368 9.27 -37.06 -9.94
N GLU A 369 9.94 -36.84 -8.81
CA GLU A 369 11.19 -37.53 -8.48
C GLU A 369 10.98 -39.03 -8.31
N LYS A 370 9.88 -39.44 -7.67
CA LYS A 370 9.49 -40.84 -7.56
C LYS A 370 9.19 -41.45 -8.94
N SER A 371 8.41 -40.76 -9.77
CA SER A 371 8.05 -41.22 -11.12
C SER A 371 9.29 -41.40 -12.00
N VAL A 372 10.24 -40.45 -11.96
CA VAL A 372 11.52 -40.55 -12.69
C VAL A 372 12.35 -41.72 -12.17
N ALA A 373 12.40 -41.96 -10.86
CA ALA A 373 13.12 -43.09 -10.29
C ALA A 373 12.53 -44.44 -10.72
N ASP A 374 11.19 -44.56 -10.71
CA ASP A 374 10.47 -45.76 -11.15
C ASP A 374 10.68 -46.01 -12.65
N ALA A 375 10.58 -44.98 -13.49
CA ALA A 375 10.84 -45.05 -14.93
C ALA A 375 12.28 -45.50 -15.22
N LYS A 376 13.28 -44.93 -14.54
CA LYS A 376 14.69 -45.35 -14.68
C LYS A 376 14.89 -46.84 -14.35
N LYS A 377 14.19 -47.33 -13.32
CA LYS A 377 14.25 -48.75 -12.94
C LYS A 377 13.60 -49.64 -13.99
N GLN A 378 12.46 -49.24 -14.56
CA GLN A 378 11.79 -49.96 -15.63
C GLN A 378 12.67 -50.06 -16.87
N ILE A 379 13.25 -48.94 -17.32
CA ILE A 379 14.16 -48.89 -18.46
C ILE A 379 15.36 -49.84 -18.23
N SER A 380 16.03 -49.75 -17.08
CA SER A 380 17.19 -50.60 -16.79
C SER A 380 16.85 -52.10 -16.78
N ASN A 381 15.65 -52.47 -16.33
CA ASN A 381 15.22 -53.87 -16.36
C ASN A 381 14.88 -54.32 -17.80
N ALA A 382 14.15 -53.49 -18.55
CA ALA A 382 13.77 -53.79 -19.92
C ALA A 382 14.99 -53.90 -20.84
N GLU A 383 15.99 -53.02 -20.68
CA GLU A 383 17.26 -53.09 -21.41
C GLU A 383 17.99 -54.43 -21.16
N LYS A 384 18.07 -54.87 -19.89
CA LYS A 384 18.69 -56.17 -19.56
C LYS A 384 17.93 -57.34 -20.17
N GLU A 385 16.59 -57.30 -20.17
CA GLU A 385 15.78 -58.34 -20.79
C GLU A 385 15.91 -58.35 -22.32
N LYS A 386 16.01 -57.17 -22.93
CA LYS A 386 16.20 -57.00 -24.36
C LYS A 386 17.55 -57.57 -24.78
N ASP A 387 18.63 -57.23 -24.07
CA ASP A 387 19.96 -57.78 -24.30
C ASP A 387 19.97 -59.32 -24.21
N ALA A 388 19.26 -59.87 -23.22
CA ALA A 388 19.13 -61.32 -23.07
C ALA A 388 18.31 -61.98 -24.19
N ALA A 389 17.28 -61.31 -24.72
CA ALA A 389 16.50 -61.78 -25.85
C ALA A 389 17.33 -61.76 -27.15
N LEU A 390 18.07 -60.68 -27.41
CA LEU A 390 18.97 -60.55 -28.56
C LEU A 390 20.03 -61.65 -28.57
N GLN A 391 20.65 -61.96 -27.42
CA GLN A 391 21.61 -63.07 -27.32
C GLN A 391 20.99 -64.45 -27.62
N LYS A 392 19.70 -64.64 -27.32
CA LYS A 392 19.00 -65.90 -27.64
C LYS A 392 18.62 -65.97 -29.12
N GLN A 393 18.18 -64.86 -29.70
CA GLN A 393 17.92 -64.72 -31.12
C GLN A 393 19.18 -65.03 -31.94
N GLU A 394 20.33 -64.47 -31.58
CA GLU A 394 21.62 -64.73 -32.24
C GLU A 394 21.99 -66.23 -32.22
N LYS A 395 21.75 -66.92 -31.09
CA LYS A 395 21.99 -68.37 -30.98
C LYS A 395 21.05 -69.17 -31.89
N ALA A 396 19.78 -68.78 -31.99
CA ALA A 396 18.82 -69.42 -32.87
C ALA A 396 19.22 -69.25 -34.34
N GLU A 397 19.64 -68.03 -34.74
CA GLU A 397 20.15 -67.73 -36.08
C GLU A 397 21.37 -68.55 -36.45
N LYS A 398 22.32 -68.70 -35.51
CA LYS A 398 23.48 -69.57 -35.72
C LYS A 398 23.07 -71.03 -35.93
N SER A 399 22.14 -71.54 -35.11
CA SER A 399 21.64 -72.92 -35.28
C SER A 399 20.90 -73.11 -36.61
N LEU A 400 20.19 -72.10 -37.11
CA LEU A 400 19.56 -72.12 -38.44
C LEU A 400 20.62 -72.17 -39.55
N SER A 401 21.65 -71.34 -39.45
CA SER A 401 22.76 -71.33 -40.41
C SER A 401 23.48 -72.68 -40.46
N ASP A 402 23.80 -73.25 -39.28
CA ASP A 402 24.45 -74.56 -39.17
C ASP A 402 23.57 -75.67 -39.79
N ALA A 403 22.27 -75.70 -39.48
CA ALA A 403 21.33 -76.68 -40.02
C ALA A 403 21.20 -76.58 -41.55
N ASN A 404 21.05 -75.36 -42.08
CA ASN A 404 20.99 -75.11 -43.52
C ASN A 404 22.27 -75.57 -44.24
N SER A 405 23.44 -75.29 -43.67
CA SER A 405 24.72 -75.75 -44.24
C SER A 405 24.79 -77.28 -44.32
N ARG A 406 24.25 -77.99 -43.32
CA ARG A 406 24.23 -79.45 -43.31
C ARG A 406 23.24 -80.03 -44.32
N ILE A 407 22.07 -79.41 -44.49
CA ILE A 407 21.12 -79.77 -45.56
C ILE A 407 21.81 -79.67 -46.92
N SER A 408 22.45 -78.54 -47.22
CA SER A 408 23.16 -78.36 -48.49
C SER A 408 24.29 -79.39 -48.70
N SER A 409 25.03 -79.75 -47.64
CA SER A 409 26.02 -80.82 -47.68
C SER A 409 25.39 -82.17 -48.00
N LEU A 410 24.29 -82.52 -47.35
CA LEU A 410 23.59 -83.80 -47.57
C LEU A 410 22.97 -83.88 -48.97
N GLU A 411 22.44 -82.78 -49.49
CA GLU A 411 21.94 -82.69 -50.87
C GLU A 411 23.06 -82.96 -51.88
N SER A 412 24.25 -82.38 -51.63
CA SER A 412 25.44 -82.65 -52.46
C SER A 412 25.88 -84.10 -52.36
N GLU A 413 25.99 -84.65 -51.14
CA GLU A 413 26.37 -86.05 -50.89
C GLU A 413 25.38 -87.02 -51.60
N LEU A 414 24.07 -86.72 -51.53
CA LEU A 414 23.04 -87.51 -52.20
C LEU A 414 23.14 -87.43 -53.73
N SER A 415 23.47 -86.27 -54.30
CA SER A 415 23.70 -86.13 -55.74
C SER A 415 24.87 -86.98 -56.19
N THR A 416 26.01 -86.91 -55.50
CA THR A 416 27.18 -87.73 -55.81
C THR A 416 26.86 -89.23 -55.75
N ALA A 417 26.15 -89.68 -54.71
CA ALA A 417 25.75 -91.08 -54.59
C ALA A 417 24.81 -91.53 -55.73
N LYS A 418 23.93 -90.64 -56.21
CA LYS A 418 23.07 -90.92 -57.38
C LYS A 418 23.89 -91.03 -58.67
N ASP A 419 24.87 -90.16 -58.86
CA ASP A 419 25.76 -90.19 -60.04
C ASP A 419 26.62 -91.45 -60.06
N GLU A 420 27.18 -91.85 -58.91
CA GLU A 420 27.94 -93.10 -58.75
C GLU A 420 27.08 -94.33 -59.06
N LEU A 421 25.81 -94.34 -58.61
CA LEU A 421 24.86 -95.40 -58.95
C LEU A 421 24.57 -95.43 -60.45
N ALA A 422 24.33 -94.28 -61.07
CA ALA A 422 24.06 -94.20 -62.50
C ALA A 422 25.25 -94.74 -63.31
N ASN A 423 26.48 -94.39 -62.91
CA ASN A 423 27.69 -94.91 -63.53
C ASN A 423 27.86 -96.42 -63.30
N ALA A 424 27.64 -96.91 -62.08
CA ALA A 424 27.66 -98.34 -61.79
C ALA A 424 26.62 -99.09 -62.64
N THR A 425 25.40 -98.54 -62.79
CA THR A 425 24.33 -99.09 -63.62
C THR A 425 24.71 -99.08 -65.10
N ALA A 426 25.32 -98.01 -65.61
CA ALA A 426 25.81 -97.96 -66.98
C ALA A 426 26.92 -99.00 -67.25
N MET A 427 27.84 -99.20 -66.31
CA MET A 427 28.81 -100.31 -66.38
C MET A 427 28.13 -101.68 -66.33
N THR A 428 27.04 -101.79 -65.58
CA THR A 428 26.21 -102.99 -65.46
C THR A 428 25.57 -103.34 -66.81
N GLU A 429 24.96 -102.35 -67.48
CA GLU A 429 24.37 -102.51 -68.80
C GLU A 429 25.44 -102.83 -69.85
N LYS A 430 26.59 -102.15 -69.82
CA LYS A 430 27.69 -102.44 -70.74
C LYS A 430 28.20 -103.88 -70.62
N THR A 431 28.40 -104.36 -69.40
CA THR A 431 28.87 -105.75 -69.15
C THR A 431 27.81 -106.79 -69.52
N LEU A 432 26.52 -106.48 -69.38
CA LEU A 432 25.43 -107.32 -69.88
C LEU A 432 25.39 -107.37 -71.42
N THR A 433 25.69 -106.25 -72.09
CA THR A 433 25.84 -106.24 -73.55
C THR A 433 27.05 -107.07 -73.98
N GLU A 434 28.20 -106.91 -73.34
CA GLU A 434 29.40 -107.74 -73.59
C GLU A 434 29.13 -109.23 -73.33
N LYS A 435 28.33 -109.55 -72.32
CA LYS A 435 27.82 -110.91 -72.06
C LYS A 435 26.93 -111.40 -73.19
N ALA A 436 25.96 -110.61 -73.63
CA ALA A 436 25.05 -110.98 -74.72
C ALA A 436 25.83 -111.26 -76.02
N GLU A 437 26.86 -110.47 -76.31
CA GLU A 437 27.79 -110.72 -77.43
C GLU A 437 28.59 -112.03 -77.26
N LEU A 438 29.01 -112.37 -76.04
CA LEU A 438 29.67 -113.66 -75.76
C LEU A 438 28.71 -114.84 -75.88
N GLU A 439 27.48 -114.70 -75.41
CA GLU A 439 26.41 -115.70 -75.57
C GLU A 439 26.06 -115.89 -77.04
N GLU A 440 25.97 -114.79 -77.82
CA GLU A 440 25.80 -114.82 -79.27
C GLU A 440 26.98 -115.52 -79.94
N LYS A 441 28.23 -115.20 -79.59
CA LYS A 441 29.42 -115.91 -80.12
C LYS A 441 29.44 -117.39 -79.75
N VAL A 442 28.99 -117.75 -78.55
CA VAL A 442 28.85 -119.15 -78.14
C VAL A 442 27.76 -119.83 -78.97
N ALA A 443 26.63 -119.18 -79.21
CA ALA A 443 25.54 -119.68 -80.05
C ALA A 443 25.95 -119.80 -81.54
N GLU A 444 26.66 -118.81 -82.09
CA GLU A 444 27.27 -118.85 -83.42
C GLU A 444 28.29 -119.98 -83.53
N PHE A 445 29.11 -120.18 -82.49
CA PHE A 445 30.05 -121.31 -82.45
C PHE A 445 29.30 -122.65 -82.39
N GLU A 446 28.21 -122.75 -81.64
CA GLU A 446 27.31 -123.91 -81.61
C GLU A 446 26.67 -124.16 -82.99
N GLU A 447 26.23 -123.12 -83.70
CA GLU A 447 25.59 -123.21 -85.01
C GLU A 447 26.57 -123.52 -86.14
N PHE A 448 27.74 -122.88 -86.16
CA PHE A 448 28.88 -123.22 -87.02
C PHE A 448 29.26 -124.70 -86.87
N TRP A 449 29.30 -125.19 -85.62
CA TRP A 449 29.56 -126.61 -85.36
C TRP A 449 28.42 -127.52 -85.78
N ARG A 450 27.17 -127.08 -85.67
CA ARG A 450 25.99 -127.83 -86.14
C ARG A 450 26.01 -127.97 -87.66
N GLN A 451 26.47 -126.95 -88.39
CA GLN A 451 26.65 -126.96 -89.85
C GLN A 451 27.86 -127.81 -90.29
N HIS A 452 28.94 -127.86 -89.49
CA HIS A 452 30.15 -128.65 -89.78
C HIS A 452 30.16 -130.08 -89.18
N LYS A 453 29.02 -130.56 -88.66
CA LYS A 453 28.79 -131.94 -88.18
C LYS A 453 28.02 -132.82 -89.19
N GLY A 454 28.12 -132.50 -90.48
CA GLY A 454 27.85 -133.43 -91.58
C GLY A 454 29.10 -134.21 -91.94
#